data_AF-A0ABD3U8R4-F1
#
_entry.id   AF-A0ABD3U8R4-F1
#
_cell.length_a   1.000
_cell.length_b   1.000
_cell.length_c   1.000
_cell.angle_alpha   90.00
_cell.angle_beta   90.00
_cell.angle_gamma   90.00
#
_symmetry.space_group_name_H-M   'P 1'
#
loop_
_entity.id
_entity.type
_entity.pdbx_description
1 polymer ?
#
loop_
_entity_poly.entity_id
_entity_poly.type
_entity_poly.pdbx_seq_one_letter_code
_entity_poly.pdbx_strand_id
1 'polypeptide(L)'
;MAFATRFLSRSTRQVYSGQSIVRSEYAIPARSFAKGAGNAPTALKGDEMLKGIFLEVKKKFETALGIIRTEKITIDPDNPAAVAEYAKVMKTVREKADLFSESQRIKYTIETRTQDIPDARSYLLALKDIRVKRGLIDELGAEAMMIDALDKVEKELKKPLLRNDKKGMALLKAEFDKINQKLGIRKEDLPKYEEQLELKIAKAQLEELKKDALEAMETQKKREEFKDEEMPDVKSLDIRNFI
;
A
#
# COMPACT_ATOMS: atom_id res chain seq x y z
N MET A 1 -49.70 -7.06 -19.02
CA MET A 1 -49.89 -7.02 -20.48
C MET A 1 -49.34 -5.71 -21.00
N ALA A 2 -48.54 -5.77 -22.07
CA ALA A 2 -47.97 -4.63 -22.78
C ALA A 2 -49.01 -3.89 -23.64
N PHE A 3 -48.67 -2.68 -24.09
CA PHE A 3 -48.95 -2.00 -25.38
C PHE A 3 -48.93 -0.48 -25.11
N ALA A 4 -48.00 0.35 -25.60
CA ALA A 4 -47.50 0.66 -26.95
C ALA A 4 -47.96 2.07 -27.39
N THR A 5 -46.94 2.94 -27.54
CA THR A 5 -46.75 4.01 -28.53
C THR A 5 -47.89 4.37 -29.49
N ARG A 6 -48.17 5.70 -29.59
CA ARG A 6 -48.01 6.58 -30.78
C ARG A 6 -48.75 7.90 -30.57
N PHE A 7 -48.15 9.04 -30.90
CA PHE A 7 -48.56 9.86 -32.06
C PHE A 7 -47.66 11.10 -32.24
N LEU A 8 -47.10 11.20 -33.44
CA LEU A 8 -46.51 12.40 -34.02
C LEU A 8 -47.63 13.35 -34.50
N SER A 9 -47.45 14.66 -34.36
CA SER A 9 -48.09 15.65 -35.23
C SER A 9 -47.10 16.75 -35.61
N ARG A 10 -47.26 17.21 -36.84
CA ARG A 10 -46.32 17.96 -37.68
C ARG A 10 -46.40 19.47 -37.43
N SER A 11 -45.32 20.18 -37.73
CA SER A 11 -45.41 21.50 -38.35
C SER A 11 -44.31 21.68 -39.39
N THR A 12 -44.74 21.88 -40.63
CA THR A 12 -43.97 22.04 -41.86
C THR A 12 -44.21 23.43 -42.43
N ARG A 13 -43.15 24.24 -42.52
CA ARG A 13 -42.96 25.45 -43.37
C ARG A 13 -41.55 25.98 -43.02
N GLN A 14 -40.60 26.28 -43.89
CA GLN A 14 -40.58 26.61 -45.31
C GLN A 14 -39.25 26.16 -45.93
N VAL A 15 -39.29 25.89 -47.23
CA VAL A 15 -38.18 25.62 -48.12
C VAL A 15 -37.48 26.94 -48.47
N TYR A 16 -36.16 27.01 -48.31
CA TYR A 16 -35.30 27.85 -49.15
C TYR A 16 -34.17 26.99 -49.70
N SER A 17 -34.12 26.96 -51.02
CA SER A 17 -33.16 26.27 -51.87
C SER A 17 -31.74 26.80 -51.69
N GLY A 18 -30.81 25.90 -51.38
CA GLY A 18 -29.38 26.10 -51.53
C GLY A 18 -28.74 24.79 -51.95
N GLN A 19 -28.45 24.63 -53.25
CA GLN A 19 -27.57 23.57 -53.71
C GLN A 19 -26.18 23.81 -53.13
N SER A 20 -25.76 22.97 -52.20
CA SER A 20 -24.34 22.77 -51.91
C SER A 20 -24.07 21.28 -52.07
N ILE A 21 -23.44 20.95 -53.20
CA ILE A 21 -22.85 19.66 -53.48
C ILE A 21 -21.73 19.47 -52.45
N VAL A 22 -22.00 18.70 -51.40
CA VAL A 22 -20.96 18.28 -50.47
C VAL A 22 -20.17 17.16 -51.16
N ARG A 23 -18.95 17.48 -51.58
CA ARG A 23 -17.97 16.50 -52.08
C ARG A 23 -17.80 15.38 -51.06
N SER A 24 -18.07 14.16 -51.49
CA SER A 24 -17.78 12.93 -50.76
C SER A 24 -16.27 12.64 -50.79
N GLU A 25 -15.45 13.40 -50.06
CA GLU A 25 -14.01 13.12 -49.97
C GLU A 25 -13.50 12.81 -48.55
N TYR A 26 -14.33 12.88 -47.50
CA TYR A 26 -13.91 12.46 -46.15
C TYR A 26 -15.03 11.81 -45.33
N ALA A 27 -15.69 10.79 -45.90
CA ALA A 27 -16.44 9.85 -45.08
C ALA A 27 -15.44 8.88 -44.44
N ILE A 28 -15.12 9.06 -43.15
CA ILE A 28 -14.39 8.05 -42.37
C ILE A 28 -15.35 6.87 -42.21
N PRO A 29 -15.11 5.71 -42.84
CA PRO A 29 -15.96 4.56 -42.61
C PRO A 29 -15.66 4.06 -41.20
N ALA A 30 -16.69 4.03 -40.35
CA ALA A 30 -16.66 3.30 -39.10
C ALA A 30 -16.19 1.87 -39.42
N ARG A 31 -14.99 1.51 -38.97
CA ARG A 31 -14.42 0.20 -39.23
C ARG A 31 -15.24 -0.85 -38.49
N SER A 32 -16.10 -1.54 -39.23
CA SER A 32 -16.65 -2.83 -38.84
C SER A 32 -15.46 -3.77 -38.55
N PHE A 33 -15.34 -4.26 -37.31
CA PHE A 33 -14.32 -5.26 -36.98
C PHE A 33 -14.54 -6.49 -37.86
N ALA A 34 -13.58 -6.75 -38.75
CA ALA A 34 -13.61 -7.88 -39.66
C ALA A 34 -13.58 -9.19 -38.85
N LYS A 35 -14.68 -9.93 -38.90
CA LYS A 35 -14.80 -11.33 -38.48
C LYS A 35 -13.96 -12.18 -39.44
N GLY A 36 -12.63 -12.16 -39.28
CA GLY A 36 -11.73 -12.82 -40.22
C GLY A 36 -10.23 -12.51 -40.11
N ALA A 37 -9.75 -11.76 -39.12
CA ALA A 37 -8.32 -11.69 -38.83
C ALA A 37 -7.92 -12.93 -38.01
N GLY A 38 -7.37 -13.94 -38.70
CA GLY A 38 -6.73 -15.09 -38.09
C GLY A 38 -5.61 -14.65 -37.15
N ASN A 39 -5.63 -15.25 -35.96
CA ASN A 39 -4.68 -15.10 -34.85
C ASN A 39 -4.64 -13.70 -34.23
N ALA A 40 -5.21 -13.61 -33.02
CA ALA A 40 -4.81 -12.58 -32.07
C ALA A 40 -3.27 -12.54 -32.01
N PRO A 41 -2.64 -11.34 -31.97
CA PRO A 41 -1.19 -11.26 -31.84
C PRO A 41 -0.76 -12.11 -30.65
N THR A 42 0.22 -12.98 -30.87
CA THR A 42 0.78 -13.85 -29.83
C THR A 42 1.15 -12.97 -28.64
N ALA A 43 0.63 -13.29 -27.45
CA ALA A 43 0.87 -12.50 -26.25
C ALA A 43 2.37 -12.26 -26.09
N LEU A 44 2.79 -11.01 -25.97
CA LEU A 44 4.20 -10.71 -25.75
C LEU A 44 4.57 -11.21 -24.36
N LYS A 45 5.82 -11.64 -24.15
CA LYS A 45 6.31 -12.06 -22.83
C LYS A 45 6.08 -10.99 -21.74
N GLY A 46 6.08 -9.71 -22.13
CA GLY A 46 5.72 -8.60 -21.25
C GLY A 46 4.23 -8.60 -20.84
N ASP A 47 3.32 -8.95 -21.76
CA ASP A 47 1.88 -9.02 -21.48
C ASP A 47 1.57 -10.15 -20.50
N GLU A 48 2.25 -11.30 -20.62
CA GLU A 48 2.11 -12.42 -19.69
C GLU A 48 2.61 -12.05 -18.28
N MET A 49 3.75 -11.36 -18.19
CA MET A 49 4.27 -10.85 -16.93
C MET A 49 3.30 -9.87 -16.26
N LEU A 50 2.78 -8.90 -17.00
CA LEU A 50 1.83 -7.92 -16.46
C LEU A 50 0.51 -8.58 -16.03
N LYS A 51 0.00 -9.55 -16.79
CA LYS A 51 -1.17 -10.35 -16.41
C LYS A 51 -0.90 -11.13 -15.12
N GLY A 52 0.28 -11.72 -14.98
CA GLY A 52 0.70 -12.41 -13.75
C GLY A 52 0.66 -11.48 -12.53
N ILE A 53 1.28 -10.30 -12.64
CA ILE A 53 1.28 -9.29 -11.57
C ILE A 53 -0.14 -8.83 -11.25
N PHE A 54 -0.96 -8.55 -12.27
CA PHE A 54 -2.34 -8.14 -12.06
C PHE A 54 -3.16 -9.21 -11.34
N LEU A 55 -3.04 -10.48 -11.74
CA LEU A 55 -3.74 -11.59 -11.10
C LEU A 55 -3.27 -11.79 -9.66
N GLU A 56 -1.98 -11.62 -9.38
CA GLU A 56 -1.45 -11.68 -8.02
C GLU A 56 -2.05 -10.56 -7.16
N VAL A 57 -1.97 -9.31 -7.61
CA VAL A 57 -2.52 -8.14 -6.89
C VAL A 57 -4.03 -8.31 -6.65
N LYS A 58 -4.76 -8.73 -7.69
CA LYS A 58 -6.20 -9.00 -7.59
C LYS A 58 -6.50 -10.06 -6.53
N LYS A 59 -5.75 -11.18 -6.53
CA LYS A 59 -5.94 -12.25 -5.53
C LYS A 59 -5.68 -11.75 -4.11
N LYS A 60 -4.63 -10.96 -3.90
CA LYS A 60 -4.33 -10.37 -2.58
C LYS A 60 -5.44 -9.43 -2.11
N PHE A 61 -5.95 -8.59 -3.01
CA PHE A 61 -7.06 -7.68 -2.74
C PHE A 61 -8.36 -8.41 -2.41
N GLU A 62 -8.75 -9.40 -3.23
CA GLU A 62 -9.94 -10.22 -2.98
C GLU A 62 -9.85 -10.99 -1.66
N THR A 63 -8.66 -11.50 -1.31
CA THR A 63 -8.42 -12.18 -0.03
C THR A 63 -8.60 -11.23 1.15
N ALA A 64 -8.04 -10.01 1.05
CA ALA A 64 -8.19 -8.99 2.08
C ALA A 64 -9.66 -8.58 2.27
N LEU A 65 -10.36 -8.26 1.18
CA LEU A 65 -11.79 -7.91 1.23
C LEU A 65 -12.65 -9.04 1.78
N GLY A 66 -12.35 -10.30 1.42
CA GLY A 66 -13.06 -11.46 1.93
C GLY A 66 -13.05 -11.54 3.46
N ILE A 67 -11.92 -11.19 4.09
CA ILE A 67 -11.78 -11.18 5.56
C ILE A 67 -12.48 -9.95 6.16
N ILE A 68 -12.29 -8.77 5.58
CA ILE A 68 -12.90 -7.53 6.11
C ILE A 68 -14.43 -7.58 6.01
N ARG A 69 -14.99 -8.27 5.01
CA ARG A 69 -16.44 -8.51 4.90
C ARG A 69 -17.01 -9.48 5.93
N THR A 70 -16.20 -10.33 6.54
CA THR A 70 -16.67 -11.29 7.55
C THR A 70 -16.56 -10.73 8.96
N GLU A 71 -15.45 -10.07 9.25
CA GLU A 71 -15.12 -9.58 10.59
C GLU A 71 -15.88 -8.28 10.90
N LYS A 72 -16.54 -8.21 12.05
CA LYS A 72 -17.19 -6.97 12.51
C LYS A 72 -16.13 -6.08 13.14
N ILE A 73 -15.90 -4.90 12.55
CA ILE A 73 -14.95 -3.91 13.07
C ILE A 73 -15.70 -2.83 13.85
N THR A 74 -15.34 -2.65 15.12
CA THR A 74 -15.84 -1.54 15.93
C THR A 74 -14.94 -0.32 15.72
N ILE A 75 -15.50 0.79 15.23
CA ILE A 75 -14.75 2.03 14.97
C ILE A 75 -14.64 2.84 16.27
N ASP A 76 -13.70 2.46 17.14
CA ASP A 76 -13.44 3.15 18.41
C ASP A 76 -11.93 3.23 18.71
N PRO A 77 -11.22 4.25 18.21
CA PRO A 77 -9.76 4.38 18.40
C PRO A 77 -9.37 4.67 19.86
N ASP A 78 -10.31 5.12 20.69
CA ASP A 78 -10.07 5.45 22.10
C ASP A 78 -10.22 4.21 23.00
N ASN A 79 -10.82 3.13 22.51
CA ASN A 79 -10.99 1.87 23.22
C ASN A 79 -9.85 0.89 22.88
N PRO A 80 -8.95 0.55 23.84
CA PRO A 80 -7.84 -0.36 23.60
C PRO A 80 -8.27 -1.75 23.11
N ALA A 81 -9.44 -2.23 23.51
CA ALA A 81 -9.94 -3.54 23.08
C ALA A 81 -10.32 -3.54 21.59
N ALA A 82 -10.97 -2.48 21.11
CA ALA A 82 -11.32 -2.31 19.71
C ALA A 82 -10.08 -2.16 18.82
N VAL A 83 -9.08 -1.39 19.29
CA VAL A 83 -7.77 -1.27 18.62
C VAL A 83 -7.08 -2.62 18.51
N ALA A 84 -7.05 -3.41 19.60
CA ALA A 84 -6.42 -4.73 19.60
C ALA A 84 -7.15 -5.74 18.72
N GLU A 85 -8.49 -5.70 18.68
CA GLU A 85 -9.29 -6.53 17.77
C GLU A 85 -9.02 -6.16 16.30
N TYR A 86 -9.05 -4.88 15.96
CA TYR A 86 -8.74 -4.40 14.62
C TYR A 86 -7.31 -4.77 14.19
N ALA A 87 -6.33 -4.63 15.08
CA ALA A 87 -4.95 -5.05 14.82
C ALA A 87 -4.86 -6.55 14.50
N LYS A 88 -5.62 -7.40 15.20
CA LYS A 88 -5.68 -8.85 14.90
C LYS A 88 -6.31 -9.14 13.54
N VAL A 89 -7.39 -8.43 13.19
CA VAL A 89 -8.02 -8.54 11.86
C VAL A 89 -7.03 -8.15 10.77
N MET A 90 -6.35 -7.00 10.91
CA MET A 90 -5.38 -6.53 9.92
C MET A 90 -4.14 -7.41 9.82
N LYS A 91 -3.68 -7.98 10.94
CA LYS A 91 -2.65 -9.02 10.93
C LYS A 91 -3.10 -10.26 10.15
N THR A 92 -4.33 -10.72 10.38
CA THR A 92 -4.90 -11.88 9.66
C THR A 92 -5.05 -11.60 8.17
N VAL A 93 -5.51 -10.39 7.80
CA VAL A 93 -5.56 -9.92 6.41
C VAL A 93 -4.18 -10.01 5.78
N ARG A 94 -3.18 -9.47 6.45
CA ARG A 94 -1.80 -9.43 5.96
C ARG A 94 -1.23 -10.84 5.74
N GLU A 95 -1.37 -11.71 6.73
CA GLU A 95 -0.86 -13.08 6.67
C GLU A 95 -1.55 -13.89 5.56
N LYS A 96 -2.89 -13.81 5.45
CA LYS A 96 -3.65 -14.57 4.44
C LYS A 96 -3.49 -14.01 3.03
N ALA A 97 -3.32 -12.70 2.89
CA ALA A 97 -3.09 -12.05 1.61
C ALA A 97 -1.60 -12.05 1.19
N ASP A 98 -0.72 -12.72 1.94
CA ASP A 98 0.72 -12.78 1.66
C ASP A 98 1.34 -11.38 1.46
N LEU A 99 1.00 -10.50 2.41
CA LEU A 99 1.50 -9.14 2.49
C LEU A 99 2.62 -9.09 3.53
N PHE A 100 3.64 -8.26 3.29
CA PHE A 100 4.73 -8.10 4.25
C PHE A 100 4.29 -7.35 5.51
N SER A 101 4.75 -7.82 6.67
CA SER A 101 4.80 -7.03 7.90
C SER A 101 5.77 -5.85 7.74
N GLU A 102 5.67 -4.85 8.61
CA GLU A 102 6.58 -3.70 8.55
C GLU A 102 8.05 -4.13 8.74
N SER A 103 8.32 -5.10 9.61
CA SER A 103 9.66 -5.66 9.79
C SER A 103 10.17 -6.34 8.50
N GLN A 104 9.33 -7.14 7.84
CA GLN A 104 9.64 -7.77 6.56
C GLN A 104 9.84 -6.74 5.44
N ARG A 105 9.04 -5.66 5.38
CA ARG A 105 9.21 -4.58 4.40
C ARG A 105 10.55 -3.85 4.59
N ILE A 106 10.93 -3.60 5.85
CA ILE A 106 12.23 -3.00 6.18
C ILE A 106 13.36 -3.93 5.73
N LYS A 107 13.29 -5.21 6.09
CA LYS A 107 14.28 -6.23 5.71
C LYS A 107 14.41 -6.33 4.18
N TYR A 108 13.30 -6.48 3.48
CA TYR A 108 13.27 -6.53 2.01
C TYR A 108 13.93 -5.30 1.38
N THR A 109 13.58 -4.10 1.87
CA THR A 109 14.16 -2.84 1.36
C THR A 109 15.68 -2.79 1.55
N ILE A 110 16.16 -3.21 2.73
CA ILE A 110 17.59 -3.27 3.03
C ILE A 110 18.27 -4.26 2.09
N GLU A 111 17.74 -5.47 1.97
CA GLU A 111 18.32 -6.52 1.13
C GLU A 111 18.40 -6.08 -0.34
N THR A 112 17.31 -5.61 -0.92
CA THR A 112 17.29 -5.16 -2.33
C THR A 112 18.24 -3.99 -2.59
N ARG A 113 18.36 -3.03 -1.66
CA ARG A 113 19.21 -1.85 -1.87
C ARG A 113 20.69 -2.09 -1.58
N THR A 114 21.02 -3.20 -0.92
CA THR A 114 22.39 -3.48 -0.48
C THR A 114 22.95 -4.77 -1.04
N GLN A 115 22.21 -5.48 -1.91
CA GLN A 115 22.58 -6.80 -2.42
C GLN A 115 23.98 -6.82 -3.06
N ASP A 116 24.32 -5.82 -3.86
CA ASP A 116 25.57 -5.77 -4.62
C ASP A 116 26.71 -5.04 -3.91
N ILE A 117 26.52 -4.65 -2.65
CA ILE A 117 27.53 -3.92 -1.88
C ILE A 117 28.48 -4.91 -1.21
N PRO A 118 29.79 -4.94 -1.55
CA PRO A 118 30.70 -5.98 -1.06
C PRO A 118 31.35 -5.64 0.30
N ASP A 119 31.53 -4.36 0.62
CA ASP A 119 32.22 -3.91 1.84
C ASP A 119 31.25 -3.38 2.92
N ALA A 120 31.70 -3.41 4.17
CA ALA A 120 30.88 -3.03 5.32
C ALA A 120 30.65 -1.52 5.40
N ARG A 121 31.60 -0.68 4.98
CA ARG A 121 31.46 0.78 5.09
C ARG A 121 30.38 1.29 4.14
N SER A 122 30.46 0.92 2.87
CA SER A 122 29.44 1.24 1.87
C SER A 122 28.06 0.72 2.29
N TYR A 123 28.01 -0.45 2.93
CA TYR A 123 26.76 -1.01 3.45
C TYR A 123 26.14 -0.14 4.56
N LEU A 124 26.93 0.28 5.56
CA LEU A 124 26.44 1.15 6.63
C LEU A 124 26.01 2.53 6.11
N LEU A 125 26.73 3.09 5.13
CA LEU A 125 26.33 4.33 4.47
C LEU A 125 25.01 4.17 3.70
N ALA A 126 24.81 3.05 3.01
CA ALA A 126 23.54 2.75 2.35
C ALA A 126 22.38 2.59 3.36
N LEU A 127 22.63 1.99 4.53
CA LEU A 127 21.62 1.93 5.60
C LEU A 127 21.23 3.32 6.11
N LYS A 128 22.22 4.20 6.31
CA LYS A 128 21.98 5.60 6.67
C LYS A 128 21.12 6.31 5.62
N ASP A 129 21.44 6.15 4.35
CA ASP A 129 20.65 6.74 3.26
C ASP A 129 19.21 6.21 3.24
N ILE A 130 19.00 4.92 3.51
CA ILE A 130 17.67 4.33 3.62
C ILE A 130 16.90 4.96 4.78
N ARG A 131 17.52 5.11 5.96
CA ARG A 131 16.92 5.73 7.14
C ARG A 131 16.51 7.18 6.87
N VAL A 132 17.44 7.99 6.35
CA VAL A 132 17.21 9.42 6.07
C VAL A 132 16.10 9.60 5.03
N LYS A 133 16.10 8.81 3.95
CA LYS A 133 15.03 8.86 2.93
C LYS A 133 13.66 8.46 3.47
N ARG A 134 13.60 7.72 4.59
CA ARG A 134 12.36 7.38 5.29
C ARG A 134 11.97 8.40 6.38
N GLY A 135 12.74 9.48 6.53
CA GLY A 135 12.46 10.52 7.54
C GLY A 135 12.69 10.07 8.98
N LEU A 136 13.40 8.95 9.19
CA LEU A 136 13.71 8.44 10.52
C LEU A 136 14.93 9.17 11.08
N ILE A 137 14.85 9.71 12.29
CA ILE A 137 15.95 10.43 12.96
C ILE A 137 16.76 9.46 13.82
N ASP A 138 18.09 9.61 13.85
CA ASP A 138 18.99 8.82 14.70
C ASP A 138 19.17 9.56 16.02
N GLU A 139 18.14 9.47 16.87
CA GLU A 139 18.11 10.14 18.16
C GLU A 139 19.17 9.60 19.13
N LEU A 140 19.57 8.34 18.95
CA LEU A 140 20.53 7.65 19.81
C LEU A 140 21.99 7.84 19.36
N GLY A 141 22.22 8.45 18.19
CA GLY A 141 23.54 8.55 17.58
C GLY A 141 24.16 7.18 17.25
N ALA A 142 23.31 6.16 17.04
CA ALA A 142 23.75 4.79 16.83
C ALA A 142 24.62 4.66 15.56
N GLU A 143 24.32 5.43 14.51
CA GLU A 143 25.07 5.36 13.25
C GLU A 143 26.52 5.82 13.41
N ALA A 144 26.74 6.91 14.16
CA ALA A 144 28.09 7.39 14.44
C ALA A 144 28.88 6.32 15.22
N MET A 145 28.26 5.72 16.24
CA MET A 145 28.88 4.63 17.01
C MET A 145 29.19 3.40 16.14
N MET A 146 28.30 3.07 15.19
CA MET A 146 28.52 1.94 14.26
C MET A 146 29.68 2.20 13.29
N ILE A 147 29.81 3.43 12.78
CA ILE A 147 30.94 3.82 11.92
C ILE A 147 32.25 3.82 12.73
N ASP A 148 32.24 4.36 13.94
CA ASP A 148 33.42 4.34 14.82
C ASP A 148 33.86 2.91 15.17
N ALA A 149 32.91 2.00 15.39
CA ALA A 149 33.20 0.57 15.58
C ALA A 149 33.82 -0.06 14.33
N LEU A 150 33.30 0.25 13.14
CA LEU A 150 33.87 -0.21 11.88
C LEU A 150 35.29 0.31 11.69
N ASP A 151 35.55 1.59 11.97
CA ASP A 151 36.87 2.20 11.84
C ASP A 151 37.90 1.52 12.76
N LYS A 152 37.50 1.10 13.97
CA LYS A 152 38.36 0.32 14.86
C LYS A 152 38.73 -1.03 14.26
N VAL A 153 37.73 -1.78 13.78
CA VAL A 153 37.94 -3.11 13.18
C VAL A 153 38.82 -3.01 11.94
N GLU A 154 38.59 -2.03 11.06
CA GLU A 154 39.41 -1.86 9.86
C GLU A 154 40.85 -1.42 10.17
N LYS A 155 41.07 -0.62 11.22
CA LYS A 155 42.43 -0.29 11.69
C LYS A 155 43.17 -1.52 12.19
N GLU A 156 42.49 -2.40 12.92
CA GLU A 156 43.07 -3.69 13.36
C GLU A 156 43.38 -4.60 12.18
N LEU A 157 42.49 -4.67 11.19
CA LEU A 157 42.66 -5.49 9.98
C LEU A 157 43.65 -4.89 8.97
N LYS A 158 43.96 -3.59 9.07
CA LYS A 158 44.76 -2.80 8.12
C LYS A 158 44.23 -2.85 6.67
N LYS A 159 42.94 -3.11 6.50
CA LYS A 159 42.25 -3.18 5.20
C LYS A 159 40.74 -2.92 5.39
N PRO A 160 40.02 -2.51 4.34
CA PRO A 160 38.57 -2.44 4.37
C PRO A 160 37.93 -3.78 4.71
N LEU A 161 36.87 -3.76 5.51
CA LEU A 161 36.16 -4.98 5.90
C LEU A 161 35.17 -5.40 4.81
N LEU A 162 35.37 -6.58 4.23
CA LEU A 162 34.43 -7.18 3.29
C LEU A 162 33.31 -7.93 4.04
N ARG A 163 32.07 -7.86 3.55
CA ARG A 163 30.90 -8.51 4.17
C ARG A 163 30.96 -10.04 4.13
N ASN A 164 31.78 -10.62 3.25
CA ASN A 164 32.04 -12.06 3.20
C ASN A 164 33.19 -12.51 4.12
N ASP A 165 33.92 -11.58 4.75
CA ASP A 165 34.98 -11.90 5.71
C ASP A 165 34.35 -12.29 7.06
N LYS A 166 34.14 -13.59 7.25
CA LYS A 166 33.51 -14.15 8.46
C LYS A 166 34.23 -13.72 9.76
N LYS A 167 35.56 -13.61 9.75
CA LYS A 167 36.34 -13.29 10.96
C LYS A 167 36.22 -11.80 11.28
N GLY A 168 36.42 -10.94 10.29
CA GLY A 168 36.28 -9.50 10.46
C GLY A 168 34.84 -9.09 10.83
N MET A 169 33.83 -9.71 10.22
CA MET A 169 32.43 -9.47 10.55
C MET A 169 32.06 -9.94 11.96
N ALA A 170 32.71 -10.99 12.48
CA ALA A 170 32.52 -11.41 13.87
C ALA A 170 33.06 -10.36 14.86
N LEU A 171 34.22 -9.75 14.57
CA LEU A 171 34.75 -8.64 15.37
C LEU A 171 33.81 -7.43 15.34
N LEU A 172 33.33 -7.05 14.16
CA LEU A 172 32.38 -5.95 14.01
C LEU A 172 31.08 -6.21 14.78
N LYS A 173 30.55 -7.44 14.70
CA LYS A 173 29.35 -7.82 15.43
C LYS A 173 29.55 -7.72 16.95
N ALA A 174 30.71 -8.13 17.46
CA ALA A 174 31.02 -7.99 18.88
C ALA A 174 31.08 -6.52 19.34
N GLU A 175 31.60 -5.61 18.51
CA GLU A 175 31.53 -4.17 18.79
C GLU A 175 30.09 -3.64 18.76
N PHE A 176 29.28 -4.09 17.80
CA PHE A 176 27.86 -3.73 17.74
C PHE A 176 27.06 -4.25 18.94
N ASP A 177 27.37 -5.45 19.45
CA ASP A 177 26.73 -5.99 20.64
C ASP A 177 27.01 -5.12 21.88
N LYS A 178 28.24 -4.59 22.01
CA LYS A 178 28.59 -3.61 23.07
C LYS A 178 27.82 -2.30 22.91
N ILE A 179 27.67 -1.80 21.67
CA ILE A 179 26.89 -0.59 21.39
C ILE A 179 25.42 -0.81 21.74
N ASN A 180 24.84 -1.92 21.30
CA ASN A 180 23.46 -2.29 21.60
C ASN A 180 23.20 -2.35 23.10
N GLN A 181 24.11 -2.96 23.88
CA GLN A 181 24.02 -2.96 25.35
C GLN A 181 24.03 -1.56 25.94
N LYS A 182 24.90 -0.66 25.47
CA LYS A 182 24.94 0.74 25.92
C LYS A 182 23.67 1.52 25.59
N LEU A 183 23.08 1.25 24.43
CA LEU A 183 21.85 1.89 23.98
C LEU A 183 20.58 1.23 24.54
N GLY A 184 20.72 0.17 25.34
CA GLY A 184 19.58 -0.60 25.85
C GLY A 184 18.80 -1.34 24.76
N ILE A 185 19.40 -1.55 23.59
CA ILE A 185 18.79 -2.25 22.46
C ILE A 185 19.01 -3.74 22.64
N ARG A 186 17.90 -4.50 22.67
CA ARG A 186 17.92 -5.97 22.78
C ARG A 186 17.17 -6.56 21.60
N LYS A 187 17.79 -7.54 20.95
CA LYS A 187 17.18 -8.18 19.77
C LYS A 187 15.92 -8.96 20.15
N GLU A 188 15.87 -9.44 21.38
CA GLU A 188 14.77 -10.18 21.98
C GLU A 188 13.51 -9.34 22.13
N ASP A 189 13.65 -8.01 22.20
CA ASP A 189 12.51 -7.08 22.29
C ASP A 189 11.87 -6.77 20.91
N LEU A 190 12.48 -7.23 19.81
CA LEU A 190 11.98 -6.95 18.46
C LEU A 190 10.51 -7.38 18.23
N PRO A 191 10.05 -8.58 18.65
CA PRO A 191 8.65 -8.96 18.51
C PRO A 191 7.70 -8.05 19.29
N LYS A 192 8.14 -7.54 20.46
CA LYS A 192 7.37 -6.60 21.27
C LYS A 192 7.25 -5.25 20.57
N TYR A 193 8.32 -4.75 19.96
CA TYR A 193 8.26 -3.50 19.19
C TYR A 193 7.36 -3.63 17.96
N GLU A 194 7.39 -4.79 17.30
CA GLU A 194 6.49 -5.08 16.18
C GLU A 194 5.03 -5.08 16.63
N GLU A 195 4.68 -5.78 17.71
CA GLU A 195 3.31 -5.76 18.25
C GLU A 195 2.85 -4.34 18.66
N GLN A 196 3.72 -3.55 19.29
CA GLN A 196 3.42 -2.16 19.61
C GLN A 196 3.21 -1.29 18.37
N LEU A 197 3.98 -1.53 17.30
CA LEU A 197 3.83 -0.83 16.04
C LEU A 197 2.49 -1.18 15.39
N GLU A 198 2.11 -2.46 15.38
CA GLU A 198 0.81 -2.92 14.88
C GLU A 198 -0.36 -2.22 15.58
N LEU A 199 -0.31 -2.11 16.90
CA LEU A 199 -1.34 -1.41 17.67
C LEU A 199 -1.40 0.09 17.34
N LYS A 200 -0.26 0.75 17.13
CA LYS A 200 -0.21 2.17 16.73
C LYS A 200 -0.79 2.38 15.33
N ILE A 201 -0.45 1.51 14.39
CA ILE A 201 -0.99 1.54 13.02
C ILE A 201 -2.50 1.32 13.07
N ALA A 202 -2.96 0.29 13.79
CA ALA A 202 -4.36 -0.02 13.98
C ALA A 202 -5.14 1.18 14.54
N LYS A 203 -4.61 1.83 15.58
CA LYS A 203 -5.22 3.03 16.17
C LYS A 203 -5.33 4.16 15.15
N ALA A 204 -4.24 4.48 14.45
CA ALA A 204 -4.23 5.56 13.45
C ALA A 204 -5.23 5.30 12.30
N GLN A 205 -5.32 4.05 11.84
CA GLN A 205 -6.30 3.65 10.83
C GLN A 205 -7.74 3.76 11.33
N LEU A 206 -8.01 3.41 12.59
CA LEU A 206 -9.33 3.62 13.19
C LEU A 206 -9.66 5.10 13.39
N GLU A 207 -8.68 5.95 13.69
CA GLU A 207 -8.86 7.41 13.75
C GLU A 207 -9.25 7.98 12.37
N GLU A 208 -8.58 7.52 11.31
CA GLU A 208 -8.90 7.88 9.92
C GLU A 208 -10.31 7.40 9.54
N LEU A 209 -10.65 6.14 9.82
CA LEU A 209 -11.99 5.60 9.58
C LEU A 209 -13.09 6.36 10.34
N LYS A 210 -12.83 6.74 11.60
CA LYS A 210 -13.75 7.56 12.41
C LYS A 210 -13.96 8.93 11.77
N LYS A 211 -12.88 9.56 11.31
CA LYS A 211 -12.94 10.85 10.64
C LYS A 211 -13.76 10.77 9.35
N ASP A 212 -13.46 9.81 8.48
CA ASP A 212 -14.16 9.61 7.21
C ASP A 212 -15.65 9.33 7.42
N ALA A 213 -15.99 8.52 8.42
CA ALA A 213 -17.38 8.24 8.80
C ALA A 213 -18.11 9.50 9.27
N LEU A 214 -17.48 10.32 10.12
CA LEU A 214 -18.07 11.58 10.58
C LEU A 214 -18.28 12.57 9.42
N GLU A 215 -17.29 12.72 8.54
CA GLU A 215 -17.40 13.60 7.37
C GLU A 215 -18.54 13.15 6.42
N ALA A 216 -18.68 11.84 6.21
CA ALA A 216 -19.77 11.29 5.40
C ALA A 216 -21.14 11.53 6.05
N MET A 217 -21.28 11.29 7.36
CA MET A 217 -22.52 11.50 8.10
C MET A 217 -22.92 12.99 8.15
N GLU A 218 -21.97 13.90 8.39
CA GLU A 218 -22.22 15.34 8.34
C GLU A 218 -22.67 15.81 6.96
N THR A 219 -22.09 15.24 5.90
CA THR A 219 -22.50 15.52 4.52
C THR A 219 -23.92 15.04 4.25
N GLN A 220 -24.30 13.88 4.78
CA GLN A 220 -25.65 13.34 4.66
C GLN A 220 -26.68 14.18 5.40
N LYS A 221 -26.37 14.61 6.63
CA LYS A 221 -27.24 15.45 7.46
C LYS A 221 -27.60 16.80 6.82
N LYS A 222 -26.75 17.33 5.94
CA LYS A 222 -27.00 18.59 5.22
C LYS A 222 -28.10 18.46 4.14
N ARG A 223 -28.47 17.24 3.74
CA ARG A 223 -29.53 17.01 2.75
C ARG A 223 -30.90 17.19 3.41
N GLU A 224 -31.81 17.92 2.75
CA GLU A 224 -33.17 18.21 3.25
C GLU A 224 -33.93 16.95 3.70
N GLU A 225 -33.72 15.84 3.02
CA GLU A 225 -34.36 14.54 3.29
C GLU A 225 -34.00 13.95 4.67
N PHE A 226 -32.87 14.35 5.27
CA PHE A 226 -32.30 13.73 6.48
C PHE A 226 -32.11 14.73 7.63
N LYS A 227 -32.66 15.94 7.54
CA LYS A 227 -32.44 17.01 8.52
C LYS A 227 -32.99 16.71 9.91
N ASP A 228 -34.08 15.96 9.97
CA ASP A 228 -34.77 15.60 11.21
C ASP A 228 -34.36 14.22 11.75
N GLU A 229 -33.46 13.50 11.06
CA GLU A 229 -32.96 12.21 11.51
C GLU A 229 -31.78 12.36 12.49
N GLU A 230 -31.80 11.57 13.56
CA GLU A 230 -30.68 11.47 14.48
C GLU A 230 -29.53 10.68 13.84
N MET A 231 -28.32 11.25 13.84
CA MET A 231 -27.17 10.55 13.25
C MET A 231 -26.77 9.37 14.14
N PRO A 232 -26.50 8.19 13.55
CA PRO A 232 -26.02 7.05 14.31
C PRO A 232 -24.62 7.32 14.89
N ASP A 233 -24.30 6.65 16.01
CA ASP A 233 -22.95 6.66 16.56
C ASP A 233 -22.00 5.90 15.62
N VAL A 234 -20.82 6.45 15.37
CA VAL A 234 -19.75 5.84 14.57
C VAL A 234 -19.41 4.44 15.06
N LYS A 235 -19.48 4.21 16.38
CA LYS A 235 -19.20 2.89 17.00
C LYS A 235 -20.22 1.81 16.61
N SER A 236 -21.43 2.23 16.23
CA SER A 236 -22.52 1.33 15.82
C SER A 236 -22.45 0.96 14.34
N LEU A 237 -21.64 1.68 13.55
CA LEU A 237 -21.48 1.42 12.13
C LEU A 237 -20.82 0.06 11.89
N ASP A 238 -21.35 -0.66 10.91
CA ASP A 238 -20.79 -1.92 10.46
C ASP A 238 -20.17 -1.71 9.09
N ILE A 239 -18.83 -1.72 9.04
CA ILE A 239 -18.05 -1.52 7.80
C ILE A 239 -18.46 -2.51 6.71
N ARG A 240 -18.95 -3.70 7.08
CA ARG A 240 -19.40 -4.73 6.14
C ARG A 240 -20.55 -4.28 5.25
N ASN A 241 -21.34 -3.28 5.68
CA ASN A 241 -22.41 -2.72 4.87
C ASN A 241 -21.92 -1.79 3.75
N PHE A 242 -20.62 -1.46 3.73
CA PHE A 242 -20.02 -0.48 2.81
C PHE A 242 -19.00 -1.09 1.83
N ILE A 243 -18.76 -2.41 1.88
CA ILE A 243 -17.74 -3.14 1.07
C ILE A 243 -18.38 -4.18 0.16
#